data_AF-A0A351QBY5-F1
#
_entry.id   AF-A0A351QBY5-F1
#
_cell.length_a   1.000
_cell.length_b   1.000
_cell.length_c   1.000
_cell.angle_alpha   90.00
_cell.angle_beta   90.00
_cell.angle_gamma   90.00
#
_symmetry.space_group_name_H-M   'P 1'
#
loop_
_entity.id
_entity.type
_entity.pdbx_description
1 polymer ?
#
loop_
_entity_poly.entity_id
_entity_poly.type
_entity_poly.pdbx_seq_one_letter_code
_entity_poly.pdbx_strand_id
1 'polypeptide(L)' 'KMRIENSKLTTVKALQSIGYDTIASGDSYNDLGMIKSSKAGFLFKSTDKIKSENPDLPAFEEYSELLDAIKAQLKK' A
#
# COMPACT_ATOMS: atom_id res chain seq x y z
N LYS A 1 -23.61 -9.92 -5.68
CA LYS A 1 -22.45 -10.12 -4.78
C LYS A 1 -21.34 -9.17 -5.23
N MET A 2 -20.99 -8.13 -4.47
CA MET A 2 -20.12 -7.02 -4.92
C MET A 2 -18.66 -7.11 -4.44
N ARG A 3 -18.27 -8.17 -3.72
CA ARG A 3 -16.89 -8.37 -3.24
C ARG A 3 -16.23 -9.52 -4.00
N ILE A 4 -15.15 -9.19 -4.71
CA ILE A 4 -14.25 -10.14 -5.35
C ILE A 4 -13.08 -10.35 -4.38
N GLU A 5 -12.72 -11.60 -4.14
CA GLU A 5 -11.59 -11.95 -3.28
C GLU A 5 -10.29 -11.40 -3.86
N ASN A 6 -9.44 -10.82 -3.00
CA ASN A 6 -8.11 -10.32 -3.37
C ASN A 6 -8.07 -9.29 -4.52
N SER A 7 -9.18 -8.59 -4.81
CA SER A 7 -9.27 -7.67 -5.95
C SER A 7 -8.16 -6.60 -5.98
N LYS A 8 -7.80 -6.03 -4.82
CA LYS A 8 -6.70 -5.05 -4.70
C LYS A 8 -5.35 -5.65 -5.08
N LEU A 9 -5.04 -6.84 -4.56
CA LEU A 9 -3.81 -7.56 -4.87
C LEU A 9 -3.74 -7.94 -6.36
N THR A 10 -4.85 -8.43 -6.93
CA THR A 10 -4.87 -8.80 -8.36
C THR A 10 -4.69 -7.58 -9.26
N THR A 11 -5.20 -6.41 -8.89
CA THR A 11 -4.97 -5.16 -9.63
C THR A 11 -3.49 -4.77 -9.62
N VAL A 12 -2.82 -4.81 -8.45
CA VAL A 12 -1.38 -4.53 -8.35
C VAL A 12 -0.57 -5.45 -9.26
N LYS A 13 -0.84 -6.76 -9.18
CA LYS A 13 -0.15 -7.76 -10.02
C LYS A 13 -0.41 -7.56 -11.51
N ALA A 14 -1.64 -7.20 -11.88
CA ALA A 14 -1.98 -6.93 -13.27
C ALA A 14 -1.20 -5.71 -13.82
N LEU A 15 -1.13 -4.61 -13.07
CA LEU A 15 -0.34 -3.44 -13.44
C LEU A 15 1.15 -3.76 -13.58
N GLN A 16 1.70 -4.55 -12.64
CA GLN A 16 3.09 -5.01 -12.69
C GLN A 16 3.35 -5.91 -13.90
N SER A 17 2.39 -6.78 -14.26
CA SER A 17 2.54 -7.70 -15.41
C SER A 17 2.67 -6.99 -16.76
N ILE A 18 2.21 -5.73 -16.85
CA ILE A 18 2.32 -4.90 -18.05
C ILE A 18 3.41 -3.81 -17.92
N GLY A 19 4.30 -3.94 -16.94
CA GLY A 19 5.52 -3.13 -16.83
C GLY A 19 5.41 -1.88 -15.95
N TYR A 20 4.35 -1.73 -15.14
CA TYR A 20 4.29 -0.63 -14.16
C TYR A 20 4.91 -1.01 -12.82
N ASP A 21 5.73 -0.11 -12.29
CA ASP A 21 5.98 -0.06 -10.85
C ASP A 21 4.72 0.42 -10.14
N THR A 22 4.42 -0.17 -8.98
CA THR A 22 3.27 0.23 -8.15
C THR A 22 3.74 0.73 -6.80
N ILE A 23 3.14 1.82 -6.34
CA ILE A 23 3.23 2.30 -4.96
C ILE A 23 1.82 2.21 -4.39
N ALA A 24 1.67 1.57 -3.24
CA ALA A 24 0.37 1.36 -2.62
C ALA A 24 0.30 1.93 -1.20
N SER A 25 -0.87 2.43 -0.83
CA SER A 25 -1.17 2.88 0.52
C SER A 25 -2.56 2.40 0.92
N GLY A 26 -2.75 2.06 2.20
CA GLY A 26 -4.03 1.64 2.74
C GLY A 26 -4.04 1.62 4.27
N ASP A 27 -5.20 1.35 4.85
CA ASP A 27 -5.45 1.51 6.28
C ASP A 27 -5.87 0.20 6.97
N SER A 28 -6.24 -0.83 6.20
CA SER A 28 -6.91 -2.02 6.71
C SER A 28 -6.22 -3.34 6.32
N TYR A 29 -6.61 -4.44 6.97
CA TYR A 29 -6.09 -5.78 6.66
C TYR A 29 -6.28 -6.20 5.19
N ASN A 30 -7.34 -5.72 4.53
CA ASN A 30 -7.60 -6.07 3.13
C ASN A 30 -6.68 -5.35 2.14
N ASP A 31 -5.92 -4.35 2.61
CA ASP A 31 -4.93 -3.61 1.83
C ASP A 31 -3.54 -4.25 1.90
N LEU A 32 -3.23 -4.99 2.97
CA LEU A 32 -1.89 -5.53 3.24
C LEU A 32 -1.34 -6.34 2.08
N GLY A 33 -2.18 -7.10 1.38
CA GLY A 33 -1.76 -7.86 0.20
C GLY A 33 -1.22 -6.95 -0.91
N MET A 34 -1.96 -5.89 -1.24
CA MET A 34 -1.55 -4.89 -2.23
C MET A 34 -0.30 -4.13 -1.76
N ILE A 35 -0.28 -3.69 -0.50
CA ILE A 35 0.81 -2.89 0.09
C ILE A 35 2.13 -3.66 0.03
N LYS A 36 2.13 -4.94 0.45
CA LYS A 36 3.33 -5.78 0.47
C LYS A 36 3.78 -6.26 -0.92
N SER A 37 2.87 -6.27 -1.90
CA SER A 37 3.18 -6.68 -3.27
C SER A 37 3.66 -5.53 -4.15
N SER A 38 3.47 -4.28 -3.73
CA SER A 38 3.93 -3.09 -4.45
C SER A 38 5.43 -2.85 -4.26
N LYS A 39 6.06 -2.10 -5.17
CA LYS A 39 7.47 -1.70 -5.07
C LYS A 39 7.73 -0.93 -3.78
N ALA A 40 6.77 -0.10 -3.38
CA ALA A 40 6.74 0.54 -2.08
C ALA A 40 5.31 0.51 -1.53
N GLY A 41 5.19 0.33 -0.22
CA GLY A 41 3.93 0.15 0.46
C GLY A 41 3.88 0.94 1.76
N PHE A 42 2.77 1.60 2.03
CA PHE A 42 2.57 2.42 3.24
C PHE A 42 1.25 2.12 3.93
N LEU A 43 1.25 2.18 5.26
CA LEU A 43 0.03 2.32 6.04
C LEU A 43 -0.31 3.82 6.12
N PHE A 44 -1.59 4.15 5.99
CA PHE A 44 -2.05 5.53 6.13
C PHE A 44 -3.32 5.58 6.97
N LYS A 45 -3.30 6.36 8.05
CA LYS A 45 -4.42 6.46 9.02
C LYS A 45 -4.91 5.09 9.50
N SER A 46 -3.97 4.17 9.71
CA SER A 46 -4.29 2.80 10.13
C SER A 46 -4.42 2.70 11.66
N THR A 47 -5.09 1.66 12.14
CA THR A 47 -5.22 1.42 13.58
C THR A 47 -3.89 1.02 14.21
N ASP A 48 -3.68 1.34 15.48
CA ASP A 48 -2.46 0.97 16.21
C ASP A 48 -2.18 -0.53 16.21
N LYS A 49 -3.24 -1.35 16.20
CA LYS A 49 -3.13 -2.81 16.08
C LYS A 49 -2.51 -3.23 14.74
N ILE A 50 -2.94 -2.65 13.64
CA ILE A 50 -2.40 -3.00 12.32
C ILE A 50 -0.94 -2.52 12.19
N LYS A 51 -0.64 -1.33 12.73
CA LYS A 51 0.74 -0.81 12.80
C LYS A 51 1.64 -1.75 13.62
N SER A 52 1.19 -2.20 14.79
CA SER A 52 1.99 -3.09 15.65
C SER A 52 2.19 -4.48 15.05
N GLU A 53 1.21 -4.99 14.29
CA GLU A 53 1.33 -6.26 13.57
C GLU A 53 2.14 -6.18 12.27
N ASN A 54 2.40 -4.97 11.76
CA ASN A 54 3.16 -4.74 10.54
C ASN A 54 4.22 -3.63 10.74
N PRO A 55 5.17 -3.80 11.67
CA PRO A 55 6.14 -2.76 12.03
C PRO A 55 7.09 -2.38 10.89
N ASP A 56 7.26 -3.26 9.90
CA ASP A 56 8.10 -3.03 8.72
C ASP A 56 7.44 -2.09 7.69
N LEU A 57 6.13 -1.83 7.82
CA LEU A 57 5.42 -0.91 6.93
C LEU A 57 5.42 0.49 7.53
N PRO A 58 5.99 1.51 6.84
CA PRO A 58 5.89 2.89 7.29
C PRO A 58 4.42 3.30 7.40
N ALA A 59 4.06 3.93 8.52
CA ALA A 59 2.71 4.39 8.79
C ALA A 59 2.69 5.92 8.90
N PHE A 60 1.80 6.55 8.16
CA PHE A 60 1.64 8.01 8.15
C PHE A 60 0.21 8.41 8.58
N GLU A 61 0.08 9.60 9.16
CA GLU A 61 -1.22 10.14 9.57
C GLU A 61 -1.61 11.36 8.75
N GLU A 62 -0.63 12.12 8.26
CA GLU A 62 -0.88 13.33 7.48
C GLU A 62 -0.67 13.10 5.98
N TYR A 63 -1.53 13.72 5.16
CA TYR A 63 -1.45 13.58 3.70
C TYR A 63 -0.15 14.12 3.12
N SER A 64 0.45 15.13 3.76
CA SER A 64 1.77 15.65 3.37
C SER A 64 2.86 14.61 3.54
N GLU A 65 2.87 13.87 4.65
CA GLU A 65 3.85 12.82 4.93
C GLU A 65 3.74 11.69 3.91
N LEU A 66 2.50 11.25 3.63
CA LEU A 66 2.25 10.23 2.61
C LEU A 66 2.71 10.71 1.22
N LEU A 67 2.41 11.96 0.85
CA LEU A 67 2.83 12.51 -0.44
C LEU A 67 4.36 12.57 -0.56
N ASP A 68 5.06 12.97 0.50
CA ASP A 68 6.51 13.03 0.51
C ASP A 68 7.13 11.62 0.42
N ALA A 69 6.55 10.64 1.09
CA ALA A 69 6.94 9.23 0.97
C ALA A 69 6.74 8.71 -0.46
N ILE A 70 5.61 9.02 -1.11
CA ILE A 70 5.36 8.66 -2.52
C ILE A 70 6.41 9.32 -3.42
N LYS A 71 6.66 10.62 -3.27
CA LYS A 71 7.66 11.35 -4.07
C LYS A 71 9.07 10.77 -3.89
N ALA A 72 9.43 10.34 -2.69
CA ALA A 72 10.72 9.70 -2.43
C ALA A 72 10.92 8.43 -3.25
N GLN A 73 9.85 7.66 -3.50
CA GLN A 73 9.89 6.42 -4.30
C GLN A 73 9.87 6.66 -5.82
N LEU A 74 9.54 7.87 -6.27
CA LEU A 74 9.59 8.26 -7.68
C LEU A 74 10.97 8.73 -8.13
N LYS A 75 11.82 9.15 -7.20
CA LYS A 75 13.19 9.58 -7.49
C LYS A 75 14.03 8.33 -7.79
N LYS A 76 14.58 8.26 -9.00
CA LYS A 76 15.53 7.22 -9.43
C LYS A 76 16.87 7.38 -8.74
#